data_AF-A0A8J5MR34-F1
#
_entry.id   AF-A0A8J5MR34-F1
#
_cell.length_a   1.000
_cell.length_b   1.000
_cell.length_c   1.000
_cell.angle_alpha   90.00
_cell.angle_beta   90.00
_cell.angle_gamma   90.00
#
_symmetry.space_group_name_H-M   'P 1'
#
loop_
_entity.id
_entity.type
_entity.pdbx_description
1 polymer ?
#
loop_
_entity_poly.entity_id
_entity_poly.type
_entity_poly.pdbx_seq_one_letter_code
_entity_poly.pdbx_strand_id
1 'polypeptide(L)'
;MVVGSTDSSWEKKVLLIDPSLVFRPEEVVKKSGWGFRHFQSSDDPKFEMVKETYMKMHTEQCVDYVKRKHNYWGKFDKFEATVLGLEKLNNLIDKSDPDVDIPNIVHAFQTAERIRQAHPKNWFHLTGLIHDLGKVRGRGRGEGKGGEEKRQKEREEGGE
;
A
#
# COMPACT_ATOMS: atom_id res chain seq x y z
N MET A 1 43.09 -42.50 -35.04
CA MET A 1 42.15 -41.36 -34.99
C MET A 1 41.27 -41.55 -33.77
N VAL A 2 41.59 -40.89 -32.66
CA VAL A 2 40.75 -40.88 -31.46
C VAL A 2 39.93 -39.60 -31.52
N VAL A 3 38.63 -39.75 -31.77
CA VAL A 3 37.68 -38.64 -31.72
C VAL A 3 37.39 -38.39 -30.25
N GLY A 4 37.89 -37.28 -29.72
CA GLY A 4 37.69 -36.89 -28.33
C GLY A 4 36.22 -36.58 -28.07
N SER A 5 35.59 -37.39 -27.21
CA SER A 5 34.31 -37.09 -26.58
C SER A 5 34.52 -35.94 -25.60
N THR A 6 33.92 -34.78 -25.88
CA THR A 6 33.89 -33.66 -24.94
C THR A 6 32.68 -33.83 -24.03
N ASP A 7 32.88 -34.45 -22.87
CA ASP A 7 31.91 -34.39 -21.77
C ASP A 7 31.86 -32.96 -21.22
N SER A 8 30.81 -32.24 -21.61
CA SER A 8 30.50 -30.89 -21.13
C SER A 8 29.99 -30.92 -19.68
N SER A 9 30.92 -31.04 -18.73
CA SER A 9 30.68 -31.10 -17.28
C SER A 9 30.22 -29.76 -16.65
N TRP A 10 29.88 -28.73 -17.43
CA TRP A 10 29.66 -27.37 -16.92
C TRP A 10 28.23 -26.84 -17.00
N GLU A 11 27.26 -27.59 -17.54
CA GLU A 11 25.84 -27.22 -17.46
C GLU A 11 25.25 -27.57 -16.09
N LYS A 12 25.71 -26.90 -15.03
CA LYS A 12 24.90 -26.81 -13.81
C LYS A 12 23.67 -25.98 -14.16
N LYS A 13 22.56 -26.66 -14.46
CA LYS A 13 21.22 -26.04 -14.53
C LYS A 13 20.97 -25.34 -13.20
N VAL A 14 21.20 -24.04 -13.15
CA VAL A 14 20.75 -23.20 -12.03
C VAL A 14 19.23 -23.24 -12.11
N LEU A 15 18.62 -24.04 -11.25
CA LEU A 15 17.18 -23.98 -11.01
C LEU A 15 16.91 -22.63 -10.34
N LEU A 16 16.74 -21.60 -11.16
CA LEU A 16 16.19 -20.33 -10.70
C LEU A 16 14.70 -20.59 -10.44
N ILE A 17 14.40 -21.17 -9.29
CA ILE A 17 13.04 -21.26 -8.80
C ILE A 17 12.63 -19.82 -8.53
N ASP A 18 11.78 -19.27 -9.39
CA ASP A 18 11.11 -18.01 -9.11
C ASP A 18 10.35 -18.17 -7.79
N PRO A 19 10.79 -17.52 -6.68
CA PRO A 19 10.15 -17.70 -5.39
C PRO A 19 8.67 -17.28 -5.41
N SER A 20 8.27 -16.45 -6.38
CA SER A 20 6.87 -16.06 -6.56
C SER A 20 5.98 -17.24 -6.91
N LEU A 21 6.48 -18.27 -7.60
CA LEU A 21 5.72 -19.46 -7.98
C LEU A 21 5.13 -20.19 -6.75
N VAL A 22 5.84 -20.16 -5.62
CA VAL A 22 5.39 -20.79 -4.37
C VAL A 22 4.21 -20.05 -3.74
N PHE A 23 4.09 -18.74 -3.99
CA PHE A 23 3.10 -17.85 -3.38
C PHE A 23 2.13 -17.26 -4.39
N ARG A 24 2.02 -17.86 -5.59
CA ARG A 24 1.09 -17.35 -6.60
C ARG A 24 -0.36 -17.49 -6.13
N PRO A 25 -1.17 -16.45 -6.32
CA PRO A 25 -2.55 -16.46 -5.86
C PRO A 25 -3.41 -17.50 -6.58
N GLU A 26 -3.07 -17.91 -7.81
CA GLU A 26 -3.88 -18.87 -8.57
C GLU A 26 -4.01 -20.23 -7.86
N GLU A 27 -2.93 -20.70 -7.22
CA GLU A 27 -2.94 -21.97 -6.48
C GLU A 27 -3.74 -21.86 -5.18
N VAL A 28 -3.78 -20.68 -4.57
CA VAL A 28 -4.61 -20.41 -3.39
C VAL A 28 -6.09 -20.38 -3.81
N VAL A 29 -6.43 -19.64 -4.87
CA VAL A 29 -7.81 -19.53 -5.40
C VAL A 29 -8.36 -20.90 -5.78
N LYS A 30 -7.57 -21.75 -6.47
CA LYS A 30 -7.98 -23.12 -6.80
C LYS A 30 -8.28 -23.98 -5.58
N LYS A 31 -7.52 -23.81 -4.50
CA LYS A 31 -7.66 -24.62 -3.27
C LYS A 31 -8.75 -24.11 -2.33
N SER A 32 -8.92 -22.80 -2.21
CA SER A 32 -9.87 -22.19 -1.28
C SER A 32 -11.23 -21.87 -1.90
N GLY A 33 -11.31 -21.74 -3.23
CA GLY A 33 -12.48 -21.21 -3.94
C GLY A 33 -12.72 -19.71 -3.70
N TRP A 34 -11.89 -19.05 -2.90
CA TRP A 34 -11.95 -17.61 -2.65
C TRP A 34 -11.25 -16.88 -3.78
N GLY A 35 -11.99 -16.02 -4.47
CA GLY A 35 -11.42 -15.04 -5.38
C GLY A 35 -10.92 -13.81 -4.62
N PHE A 36 -9.87 -13.20 -5.14
CA PHE A 36 -9.27 -11.97 -4.59
C PHE A 36 -9.06 -11.00 -5.76
N ARG A 37 -9.10 -9.69 -5.48
CA ARG A 37 -8.79 -8.61 -6.42
C ARG A 37 -9.67 -8.64 -7.67
N HIS A 38 -10.98 -8.65 -7.46
CA HIS A 38 -11.95 -8.60 -8.56
C HIS A 38 -12.08 -7.17 -9.11
N PHE A 39 -11.58 -6.95 -10.33
CA PHE A 39 -11.70 -5.67 -11.06
C PHE A 39 -12.60 -5.78 -12.30
N GLN A 40 -13.46 -6.79 -12.35
CA GLN A 40 -14.46 -6.92 -13.41
C GLN A 40 -15.68 -6.05 -13.07
N SER A 41 -16.37 -5.57 -14.11
CA SER A 41 -17.55 -4.72 -13.93
C SER A 41 -18.58 -5.40 -13.02
N SER A 42 -18.98 -4.68 -11.98
CA SER A 42 -19.98 -5.12 -11.00
C SER A 42 -20.80 -3.91 -10.54
N ASP A 43 -22.03 -4.16 -10.09
CA ASP A 43 -22.90 -3.13 -9.52
C ASP A 43 -22.51 -2.74 -8.08
N ASP A 44 -21.39 -3.27 -7.56
CA ASP A 44 -20.86 -2.94 -6.24
C ASP A 44 -20.37 -1.47 -6.19
N PRO A 45 -20.87 -0.62 -5.27
CA PRO A 45 -20.37 0.74 -5.07
C PRO A 45 -18.85 0.83 -4.85
N LYS A 46 -18.25 -0.22 -4.27
CA LYS A 46 -16.82 -0.30 -4.03
C LYS A 46 -16.02 -0.42 -5.32
N PHE A 47 -16.54 -1.16 -6.29
CA PHE A 47 -15.92 -1.28 -7.60
C PHE A 47 -15.79 0.10 -8.27
N GLU A 48 -16.85 0.92 -8.24
CA GLU A 48 -16.79 2.25 -8.84
C GLU A 48 -15.81 3.17 -8.10
N MET A 49 -15.76 3.12 -6.76
CA MET A 49 -14.77 3.87 -5.98
C MET A 49 -13.32 3.49 -6.34
N VAL A 50 -13.04 2.19 -6.45
CA VAL A 50 -11.73 1.67 -6.84
C VAL A 50 -11.38 2.12 -8.26
N LYS A 51 -12.32 1.95 -9.19
CA LYS A 51 -12.17 2.37 -10.59
C LYS A 51 -11.90 3.86 -10.72
N GLU A 52 -12.66 4.72 -10.03
CA GLU A 52 -12.42 6.16 -10.00
C GLU A 52 -11.04 6.51 -9.43
N THR A 53 -10.61 5.81 -8.38
CA THR A 53 -9.31 6.00 -7.76
C THR A 53 -8.18 5.68 -8.76
N TYR A 54 -8.27 4.54 -9.44
CA TYR A 54 -7.31 4.17 -10.47
C TYR A 54 -7.35 5.11 -11.68
N MET A 55 -8.54 5.53 -12.12
CA MET A 55 -8.71 6.46 -13.24
C MET A 55 -8.01 7.80 -12.95
N LYS A 56 -8.23 8.37 -11.76
CA LYS A 56 -7.54 9.60 -11.31
C LYS A 56 -6.04 9.38 -11.23
N MET A 57 -5.60 8.25 -10.66
CA MET A 57 -4.18 7.93 -10.56
C MET A 57 -3.51 7.87 -11.95
N HIS A 58 -4.12 7.16 -12.91
CA HIS A 58 -3.57 7.05 -14.27
C HIS A 58 -3.59 8.37 -15.03
N THR A 59 -4.56 9.24 -14.74
CA THR A 59 -4.68 10.56 -15.39
C THR A 59 -3.68 11.57 -14.84
N GLU A 60 -3.42 11.56 -13.53
CA GLU A 60 -2.68 12.64 -12.84
C GLU A 60 -1.22 12.28 -12.51
N GLN A 61 -0.85 11.00 -12.44
CA GLN A 61 0.52 10.56 -12.09
C GLN A 61 1.47 10.74 -13.29
N CYS A 62 2.01 11.94 -13.46
CA CYS A 62 3.08 12.22 -14.41
C CYS A 62 4.46 12.35 -13.73
N VAL A 63 5.54 12.31 -14.52
CA VAL A 63 6.93 12.43 -14.03
C VAL A 63 7.11 13.67 -13.15
N ASP A 64 6.57 14.81 -13.59
CA ASP A 64 6.69 16.07 -12.85
C ASP A 64 5.91 16.02 -11.53
N TYR A 65 4.72 15.42 -11.53
CA TYR A 65 3.95 15.20 -10.31
C TYR A 65 4.75 14.36 -9.31
N VAL A 66 5.32 13.23 -9.75
CA VAL A 66 6.10 12.32 -8.91
C VAL A 66 7.34 13.03 -8.35
N LYS A 67 8.09 13.78 -9.18
CA LYS A 67 9.26 14.56 -8.73
C LYS A 67 8.87 15.58 -7.66
N ARG A 68 7.78 16.33 -7.85
CA ARG A 68 7.27 17.28 -6.85
C ARG A 68 6.90 16.59 -5.54
N LYS A 69 6.23 15.42 -5.60
CA LYS A 69 5.86 14.67 -4.40
C LYS A 69 7.08 14.12 -3.66
N HIS A 70 8.11 13.66 -4.36
CA HIS A 70 9.38 13.26 -3.73
C HIS A 70 10.01 14.43 -2.97
N ASN A 71 10.13 15.60 -3.62
CA ASN A 71 10.69 16.79 -2.97
C ASN A 71 9.86 17.28 -1.77
N TYR A 72 8.54 17.07 -1.81
CA TYR A 72 7.62 17.48 -0.75
C TYR A 72 7.68 16.54 0.46
N TRP A 73 7.63 15.22 0.24
CA TRP A 73 7.55 14.21 1.31
C TRP A 73 8.93 13.75 1.80
N GLY A 74 9.97 13.82 0.97
CA GLY A 74 11.33 13.43 1.32
C GLY A 74 12.01 14.32 2.37
N LYS A 75 11.35 15.41 2.80
CA LYS A 75 11.80 16.26 3.92
C LYS A 75 11.46 15.67 5.29
N PHE A 76 10.50 14.75 5.37
CA PHE A 76 10.03 14.12 6.62
C PHE A 76 9.65 15.11 7.74
N ASP A 77 9.21 16.31 7.36
CA ASP A 77 8.89 17.45 8.23
C ASP A 77 7.36 17.64 8.45
N LYS A 78 6.55 16.62 8.12
CA LYS A 78 5.08 16.75 8.06
C LYS A 78 4.38 16.36 9.35
N PHE A 79 4.94 15.41 10.09
CA PHE A 79 4.44 14.98 11.39
C PHE A 79 5.51 14.17 12.12
N GLU A 80 5.38 14.10 13.44
CA GLU A 80 6.14 13.19 14.29
C GLU A 80 5.18 12.12 14.86
N ALA A 81 5.64 10.87 14.88
CA ALA A 81 4.92 9.75 15.48
C ALA A 81 5.91 8.63 15.80
N THR A 82 5.60 7.85 16.84
CA THR A 82 6.27 6.58 17.10
C THR A 82 5.74 5.51 16.13
N VAL A 83 6.42 4.37 16.03
CA VAL A 83 5.91 3.21 15.26
C VAL A 83 4.57 2.72 15.81
N LEU A 84 4.29 2.92 17.11
CA LEU A 84 2.98 2.64 17.70
C LEU A 84 1.93 3.74 17.44
N GLY A 85 2.32 4.86 16.85
CA GLY A 85 1.42 5.90 16.33
C GLY A 85 0.54 5.46 15.15
N LEU A 86 0.49 4.15 14.89
CA LEU A 86 -0.44 3.42 14.02
C LEU A 86 -1.91 3.80 14.25
N GLU A 87 -2.28 4.32 15.41
CA GLU A 87 -3.63 4.83 15.68
C GLU A 87 -4.10 5.85 14.64
N LYS A 88 -3.18 6.60 14.02
CA LYS A 88 -3.52 7.53 12.92
C LYS A 88 -4.04 6.80 11.68
N LEU A 89 -3.75 5.50 11.51
CA LEU A 89 -4.31 4.63 10.47
C LEU A 89 -5.68 4.03 10.83
N ASN A 90 -6.17 4.20 12.07
CA ASN A 90 -7.52 3.74 12.46
C ASN A 90 -8.63 4.36 11.60
N ASN A 91 -8.39 5.58 11.10
CA ASN A 91 -9.39 6.31 10.32
C ASN A 91 -9.11 6.25 8.80
N LEU A 92 -8.18 5.41 8.36
CA LEU A 92 -7.82 5.30 6.95
C LEU A 92 -8.39 4.00 6.38
N ILE A 93 -9.37 4.15 5.49
CA ILE A 93 -9.88 3.08 4.62
C ILE A 93 -9.20 3.26 3.26
N ASP A 94 -8.61 2.18 2.74
CA ASP A 94 -7.94 2.20 1.44
C ASP A 94 -8.97 2.10 0.30
N LYS A 95 -9.21 3.22 -0.38
CA LYS A 95 -10.17 3.29 -1.49
C LYS A 95 -9.72 2.56 -2.76
N SER A 96 -8.46 2.13 -2.83
CA SER A 96 -7.92 1.38 -3.96
C SER A 96 -8.03 -0.14 -3.81
N ASP A 97 -8.31 -0.62 -2.60
CA ASP A 97 -8.40 -2.05 -2.32
C ASP A 97 -9.84 -2.55 -2.52
N PRO A 98 -10.10 -3.46 -3.48
CA PRO A 98 -11.44 -4.02 -3.68
C PRO A 98 -11.82 -5.03 -2.58
N ASP A 99 -10.87 -5.62 -1.86
CA ASP A 99 -11.10 -6.78 -1.01
C ASP A 99 -11.40 -6.41 0.45
N VAL A 100 -11.06 -5.18 0.89
CA VAL A 100 -11.10 -4.83 2.33
C VAL A 100 -11.68 -3.44 2.59
N ASP A 101 -12.61 -3.30 3.54
CA ASP A 101 -13.15 -2.01 4.03
C ASP A 101 -12.83 -1.77 5.50
N ILE A 102 -11.88 -2.53 6.04
CA ILE A 102 -11.45 -2.40 7.43
C ILE A 102 -10.40 -1.28 7.56
N PRO A 103 -10.25 -0.70 8.76
CA PRO A 103 -9.14 0.20 9.04
C PRO A 103 -7.79 -0.42 8.68
N ASN A 104 -6.94 0.35 7.99
CA ASN A 104 -5.67 -0.16 7.47
C ASN A 104 -4.70 -0.68 8.56
N ILE A 105 -4.88 -0.26 9.82
CA ILE A 105 -4.16 -0.83 10.96
C ILE A 105 -4.48 -2.32 11.19
N VAL A 106 -5.74 -2.74 10.99
CA VAL A 106 -6.17 -4.13 11.18
C VAL A 106 -5.51 -5.00 10.11
N HIS A 107 -5.45 -4.50 8.87
CA HIS A 107 -4.69 -5.13 7.78
C HIS A 107 -3.20 -5.30 8.12
N ALA A 108 -2.56 -4.29 8.71
CA ALA A 108 -1.16 -4.37 9.13
C ALA A 108 -0.92 -5.46 10.18
N PHE A 109 -1.77 -5.55 11.21
CA PHE A 109 -1.68 -6.62 12.22
C PHE A 109 -1.97 -8.00 11.63
N GLN A 110 -2.99 -8.12 10.78
CA GLN A 110 -3.32 -9.36 10.08
C GLN A 110 -2.18 -9.87 9.21
N THR A 111 -1.45 -8.96 8.56
CA THR A 111 -0.26 -9.29 7.77
C THR A 111 0.89 -9.74 8.67
N ALA A 112 1.19 -8.97 9.73
CA ALA A 112 2.24 -9.29 10.68
C ALA A 112 2.04 -10.67 11.35
N GLU A 113 0.82 -10.97 11.80
CA GLU A 113 0.51 -12.24 12.48
C GLU A 113 0.56 -13.45 11.52
N ARG A 114 0.10 -13.30 10.28
CA ARG A 114 0.23 -14.37 9.28
C ARG A 114 1.70 -14.65 8.95
N ILE A 115 2.51 -13.61 8.79
CA ILE A 115 3.96 -13.76 8.60
C ILE A 115 4.58 -14.42 9.84
N ARG A 116 4.17 -14.04 11.05
CA ARG A 116 4.67 -14.62 12.29
C ARG A 116 4.43 -16.11 12.39
N GLN A 117 3.26 -16.58 11.96
CA GLN A 117 2.91 -18.00 11.93
C GLN A 117 3.70 -18.78 10.87
N ALA A 118 3.89 -18.20 9.68
CA ALA A 118 4.55 -18.86 8.57
C ALA A 118 6.09 -18.81 8.63
N HIS A 119 6.64 -17.75 9.22
CA HIS A 119 8.08 -17.48 9.23
C HIS A 119 8.54 -17.06 10.63
N PRO A 120 9.44 -17.80 11.28
CA PRO A 120 9.92 -17.48 12.63
C PRO A 120 10.90 -16.28 12.70
N LYS A 121 10.96 -15.43 11.67
CA LYS A 121 11.93 -14.32 11.57
C LYS A 121 11.32 -13.01 12.07
N ASN A 122 11.74 -12.54 13.24
CA ASN A 122 11.20 -11.35 13.90
C ASN A 122 11.18 -10.08 13.03
N TRP A 123 12.24 -9.85 12.25
CA TRP A 123 12.30 -8.69 11.35
C TRP A 123 11.19 -8.73 10.29
N PHE A 124 10.79 -9.92 9.85
CA PHE A 124 9.78 -10.08 8.80
C PHE A 124 8.37 -9.83 9.35
N HIS A 125 8.13 -10.14 10.64
CA HIS A 125 6.90 -9.78 11.33
C HIS A 125 6.75 -8.26 11.37
N LEU A 126 7.83 -7.56 11.74
CA LEU A 126 7.86 -6.10 11.77
C LEU A 126 7.65 -5.50 10.38
N THR A 127 8.27 -6.06 9.33
CA THR A 127 8.02 -5.64 7.94
C THR A 127 6.54 -5.71 7.59
N GLY A 128 5.84 -6.78 7.98
CA GLY A 128 4.39 -6.89 7.82
C GLY A 128 3.60 -5.79 8.53
N LEU A 129 4.03 -5.40 9.73
CA LEU A 129 3.37 -4.34 10.50
C LEU A 129 3.58 -2.95 9.89
N ILE A 130 4.77 -2.66 9.35
CA ILE A 130 5.12 -1.31 8.90
C ILE A 130 4.89 -1.04 7.40
N HIS A 131 4.57 -2.07 6.60
CA HIS A 131 4.58 -1.97 5.13
C HIS A 131 3.69 -0.85 4.57
N ASP A 132 2.52 -0.63 5.18
CA ASP A 132 1.52 0.33 4.72
C ASP A 132 1.50 1.63 5.54
N LEU A 133 2.49 1.88 6.42
CA LEU A 133 2.58 3.12 7.19
C LEU A 133 2.60 4.38 6.30
N GLY A 134 3.16 4.25 5.09
CA GLY A 134 3.21 5.34 4.11
C GLY A 134 1.83 5.84 3.66
N LYS A 135 0.75 5.08 3.88
CA LYS A 135 -0.61 5.49 3.52
C LYS A 135 -1.15 6.64 4.39
N VAL A 136 -0.48 6.97 5.51
CA VAL A 136 -0.78 8.17 6.33
C VAL A 136 -0.76 9.46 5.50
N ARG A 137 0.01 9.51 4.41
CA ARG A 137 0.05 10.65 3.46
C ARG A 137 -1.28 10.91 2.73
N GLY A 138 -2.14 9.88 2.63
CA GLY A 138 -3.44 9.95 1.98
C GLY A 138 -4.51 10.64 2.84
N ARG A 139 -4.24 10.86 4.12
CA ARG A 139 -5.06 11.73 4.96
C ARG A 139 -4.79 13.17 4.50
N GLY A 140 -5.63 13.65 3.58
CA GLY A 140 -5.69 15.07 3.29
C GLY A 140 -5.79 15.82 4.61
N ARG A 141 -4.94 16.85 4.80
CA ARG A 141 -5.25 17.86 5.81
C ARG A 141 -6.64 18.37 5.45
N GLY A 142 -7.65 18.01 6.26
CA GLY A 142 -8.87 18.80 6.30
C GLY A 142 -8.46 20.26 6.41
N GLU A 143 -9.10 21.09 5.61
CA GLU A 143 -8.85 22.52 5.42
C GLU A 143 -8.76 23.25 6.77
N GLY A 144 -7.57 23.27 7.35
CA GLY A 144 -7.25 24.00 8.57
C GLY A 144 -6.80 25.43 8.28
N LYS A 145 -7.40 26.10 7.29
CA LYS A 145 -7.11 27.50 6.96
C LYS A 145 -8.34 28.42 6.86
N GLY A 146 -9.56 27.90 7.06
CA GLY A 146 -10.77 28.73 7.00
C GLY A 146 -11.31 29.23 8.35
N GLY A 147 -10.78 28.74 9.47
CA GLY A 147 -11.34 29.02 10.82
C GLY A 147 -10.77 30.26 11.52
N GLU A 148 -9.50 30.59 11.28
CA GLU A 148 -8.86 31.75 11.93
C GLU A 148 -9.19 33.07 11.23
N GLU A 149 -9.31 33.09 9.89
CA GLU A 149 -9.71 34.29 9.14
C GLU A 149 -11.16 34.72 9.42
N LYS A 150 -12.09 33.79 9.64
CA LYS A 150 -13.48 34.13 10.01
C LYS A 150 -13.58 34.75 11.41
N ARG A 151 -12.78 34.27 12.36
CA ARG A 151 -12.78 34.78 13.75
C ARG A 151 -12.16 36.17 13.87
N GLN A 152 -11.25 36.54 12.98
CA GLN A 152 -10.65 37.86 12.97
C GLN A 152 -11.59 38.88 12.31
N LYS A 153 -12.31 38.48 11.25
CA LYS A 153 -13.29 39.34 10.56
C LYS A 153 -14.53 39.66 11.41
N GLU A 154 -15.03 38.70 12.19
CA GLU A 154 -16.16 38.93 13.12
C GLU A 154 -15.80 39.82 14.33
N ARG A 155 -14.51 39.96 14.67
CA ARG A 155 -14.04 40.90 15.71
C ARG A 155 -13.86 42.32 15.19
N GLU A 156 -13.63 42.51 13.90
CA GLU A 156 -13.47 43.81 13.26
C GLU A 156 -14.81 44.42 12.80
N GLU A 157 -15.80 43.57 12.45
CA GLU A 157 -17.13 44.02 12.01
C GLU A 157 -18.18 44.13 13.15
N GLY A 158 -17.87 43.64 14.37
CA GLY A 158 -18.79 43.66 15.53
C GLY A 158 -18.55 44.80 16.53
N GLY A 159 -17.78 45.82 16.15
CA GLY A 159 -17.41 46.95 17.01
C GLY A 159 -17.92 48.29 16.46
N GLU A 160 -19.24 48.46 16.41
CA GLU A 160 -19.92 49.76 16.43
C GLU A 160 -21.04 49.74 17.48
#